data_AF-A0A3P9JJ57-F1
#
_entry.id   AF-A0A3P9JJ57-F1
#
_cell.length_a   1.000
_cell.length_b   1.000
_cell.length_c   1.000
_cell.angle_alpha   90.00
_cell.angle_beta   90.00
_cell.angle_gamma   90.00
#
_symmetry.space_group_name_H-M   'P 1'
#
loop_
_entity.id
_entity.type
_entity.pdbx_description
1 polymer ?
#
loop_
_entity_poly.entity_id
_entity_poly.type
_entity_poly.pdbx_seq_one_letter_code
_entity_poly.pdbx_strand_id
1 'polypeptide(L)'
;MFLFFSSFAESPTSVSISQSLDGIGPMREGQLYRLECEIRNVAPTSRLSVIWYIQNVSIYEERFESSSHLPETVSSFLNMTANRSHDRSKIWCEAKLDFRPEGESPVLTPSVLHRLTVLYAPVCSEPANETLKIPPSGNVTLNCSAIGNPKPSYDWRYPQNLPNTAINGDHSIRTLTFAPQGVYTCNVSNSQGNTIKYFILEEAERDRTTFGILLGVFLSLGALIILGGALFLTRSGTFSFIKCPQESPSII
;
A
#
# COMPACT_ATOMS: atom_id res chain seq x y z
N MET A 1 17.16 -45.50 56.50
CA MET A 1 17.68 -44.58 55.47
C MET A 1 16.73 -44.64 54.27
N PHE A 2 15.65 -43.86 54.32
CA PHE A 2 14.75 -43.71 53.18
C PHE A 2 15.27 -42.52 52.37
N LEU A 3 15.87 -42.80 51.22
CA LEU A 3 16.20 -41.75 50.25
C LEU A 3 14.87 -41.30 49.64
N PHE A 4 14.36 -40.16 50.09
CA PHE A 4 13.32 -39.43 49.38
C PHE A 4 13.95 -38.91 48.08
N PHE A 5 13.73 -39.61 46.96
CA PHE A 5 13.89 -38.99 45.64
C PHE A 5 12.73 -38.00 45.48
N SER A 6 12.94 -36.77 45.96
CA SER A 6 12.04 -35.67 45.63
C SER A 6 12.24 -35.35 44.15
N SER A 7 11.29 -35.76 43.31
CA SER A 7 11.22 -35.29 41.92
C SER A 7 10.87 -33.80 41.95
N PHE A 8 11.89 -32.94 42.00
CA PHE A 8 11.67 -31.50 41.99
C PHE A 8 11.29 -31.06 40.58
N ALA A 9 10.05 -30.63 40.45
CA ALA A 9 9.59 -29.80 39.35
C ALA A 9 10.38 -28.49 39.35
N GLU A 10 11.04 -28.18 38.23
CA GLU A 10 11.86 -26.98 38.11
C GLU A 10 11.44 -26.18 36.88
N SER A 11 10.94 -24.97 37.13
CA SER A 11 10.60 -24.01 36.08
C SER A 11 11.87 -23.53 35.37
N PRO A 12 11.82 -23.24 34.07
CA PRO A 12 12.98 -22.80 33.34
C PRO A 12 13.58 -21.52 33.92
N THR A 13 14.91 -21.50 34.02
CA THR A 13 15.67 -20.33 34.48
C THR A 13 15.74 -19.24 33.42
N SER A 14 15.80 -19.63 32.15
CA SER A 14 15.80 -18.73 31.01
C SER A 14 15.17 -19.41 29.79
N VAL A 15 14.44 -18.61 29.02
CA VAL A 15 13.93 -18.99 27.70
C VAL A 15 14.41 -17.93 26.71
N SER A 16 15.14 -18.35 25.68
CA SER A 16 15.75 -17.43 24.71
C SER A 16 15.63 -17.93 23.29
N ILE A 17 15.49 -17.01 22.34
CA ILE A 17 15.47 -17.33 20.92
C ILE A 17 16.76 -16.91 20.25
N SER A 18 17.28 -17.78 19.40
CA SER A 18 18.40 -17.53 18.51
C SER A 18 18.11 -18.04 17.10
N GLN A 19 18.85 -17.53 16.14
CA GLN A 19 18.92 -18.06 14.77
C GLN A 19 20.35 -18.50 14.43
N SER A 20 21.33 -17.78 14.99
CA SER A 20 22.76 -18.02 14.89
C SER A 20 23.42 -17.61 16.21
N LEU A 21 24.75 -17.73 16.28
CA LEU A 21 25.57 -17.31 17.43
C LEU A 21 25.36 -15.83 17.80
N ASP A 22 25.03 -14.98 16.82
CA ASP A 22 24.79 -13.54 17.00
C ASP A 22 23.31 -13.18 17.26
N GLY A 23 22.45 -14.16 17.56
CA GLY A 23 21.02 -13.96 17.76
C GLY A 23 20.21 -14.06 16.46
N ILE A 24 19.15 -13.25 16.33
CA ILE A 24 18.28 -13.22 15.14
C ILE A 24 18.67 -12.03 14.25
N GLY A 25 19.26 -12.35 13.10
CA GLY A 25 19.67 -11.37 12.10
C GLY A 25 18.52 -10.93 11.16
N PRO A 26 18.82 -10.02 10.21
CA PRO A 26 17.85 -9.66 9.18
C PRO A 26 17.55 -10.87 8.27
N MET A 27 16.28 -11.13 8.06
CA MET A 27 15.78 -12.22 7.21
C MET A 27 15.50 -11.70 5.80
N ARG A 28 15.63 -12.53 4.77
CA ARG A 28 15.29 -12.18 3.38
C ARG A 28 14.00 -12.85 2.97
N GLU A 29 13.10 -12.11 2.33
CA GLU A 29 11.82 -12.64 1.86
C GLU A 29 12.00 -13.88 0.97
N GLY A 30 11.17 -14.91 1.23
CA GLY A 30 11.19 -16.18 0.51
C GLY A 30 12.27 -17.16 0.96
N GLN A 31 13.22 -16.74 1.80
CA GLN A 31 14.25 -17.63 2.35
C GLN A 31 13.72 -18.39 3.58
N LEU A 32 14.08 -19.67 3.67
CA LEU A 32 13.80 -20.55 4.81
C LEU A 32 14.85 -20.33 5.91
N TYR A 33 14.37 -20.18 7.14
CA TYR A 33 15.19 -20.02 8.34
C TYR A 33 14.79 -21.04 9.40
N ARG A 34 15.77 -21.48 10.19
CA ARG A 34 15.60 -22.32 11.36
C ARG A 34 15.89 -21.49 12.60
N LEU A 35 14.88 -21.28 13.42
CA LEU A 35 15.00 -20.60 14.71
C LEU A 35 15.06 -21.64 15.81
N GLU A 36 15.79 -21.32 16.87
CA GLU A 36 15.96 -22.14 18.05
C GLU A 36 15.42 -21.39 19.26
N CYS A 37 14.58 -22.05 20.04
CA CYS A 37 14.17 -21.60 21.36
C CYS A 37 14.87 -22.50 22.38
N GLU A 38 15.83 -21.95 23.12
CA GLU A 38 16.60 -22.63 24.15
C GLU A 38 15.94 -22.43 25.52
N ILE A 39 15.68 -23.53 26.23
CA ILE A 39 15.03 -23.59 27.54
C ILE A 39 16.02 -24.21 28.53
N ARG A 40 16.49 -23.44 29.52
CA ARG A 40 17.53 -23.89 30.47
C ARG A 40 16.97 -24.33 31.81
N ASN A 41 17.55 -25.41 32.34
CA ASN A 41 17.32 -25.92 33.69
C ASN A 41 15.82 -26.21 33.94
N VAL A 42 15.22 -27.04 33.08
CA VAL A 42 13.80 -27.38 33.14
C VAL A 42 13.60 -28.86 33.43
N ALA A 43 12.64 -29.19 34.30
CA ALA A 43 12.24 -30.57 34.59
C ALA A 43 10.80 -30.67 35.12
N PRO A 44 10.06 -31.77 34.85
CA PRO A 44 10.40 -32.84 33.91
C PRO A 44 10.08 -32.44 32.47
N THR A 45 10.89 -32.88 31.51
CA THR A 45 10.69 -32.55 30.09
C THR A 45 9.46 -33.21 29.48
N SER A 46 9.01 -34.36 30.01
CA SER A 46 7.81 -35.07 29.53
C SER A 46 6.50 -34.26 29.67
N ARG A 47 6.52 -33.16 30.42
CA ARG A 47 5.38 -32.26 30.63
C ARG A 47 5.62 -30.85 30.09
N LEU A 48 6.70 -30.66 29.36
CA LEU A 48 7.05 -29.42 28.71
C LEU A 48 6.42 -29.38 27.31
N SER A 49 5.70 -28.30 27.01
CA SER A 49 5.45 -27.89 25.64
C SER A 49 6.02 -26.51 25.37
N VAL A 50 6.47 -26.28 24.15
CA VAL A 50 7.00 -24.98 23.71
C VAL A 50 6.11 -24.45 22.61
N ILE A 51 5.55 -23.26 22.83
CA ILE A 51 4.63 -22.62 21.91
C ILE A 51 5.34 -21.42 21.29
N TRP A 52 5.35 -21.35 19.96
CA TRP A 52 5.90 -20.23 19.20
C TRP A 52 4.81 -19.25 18.82
N TYR A 53 5.09 -17.97 18.97
CA TYR A 53 4.18 -16.88 18.68
C TYR A 53 4.77 -15.88 17.69
N ILE A 54 3.93 -15.42 16.76
CA ILE A 54 4.21 -14.26 15.90
C ILE A 54 3.00 -13.35 15.93
N GLN A 55 3.20 -12.05 16.20
CA GLN A 55 2.11 -11.07 16.30
C GLN A 55 0.98 -11.50 17.25
N ASN A 56 1.30 -12.17 18.36
CA ASN A 56 0.34 -12.73 19.34
C ASN A 56 -0.49 -13.90 18.83
N VAL A 57 -0.12 -14.52 17.70
CA VAL A 57 -0.75 -15.74 17.19
C VAL A 57 0.19 -16.92 17.43
N SER A 58 -0.31 -18.01 18.02
CA SER A 58 0.45 -19.26 18.17
C SER A 58 0.56 -19.96 16.81
N ILE A 59 1.78 -20.08 16.30
CA ILE A 59 2.05 -20.63 14.96
C ILE A 59 2.53 -22.08 14.99
N TYR A 60 3.08 -22.53 16.12
CA TYR A 60 3.61 -23.87 16.29
C TYR A 60 3.66 -24.24 17.78
N GLU A 61 3.36 -25.50 18.11
CA GLU A 61 3.53 -26.06 19.45
C GLU A 61 4.28 -27.40 19.32
N GLU A 62 5.36 -27.53 20.07
CA GLU A 62 6.13 -28.76 20.21
C GLU A 62 5.93 -29.34 21.61
N ARG A 63 5.78 -30.66 21.71
CA ARG A 63 5.68 -31.38 23.00
C ARG A 63 6.89 -32.29 23.14
N PHE A 64 7.49 -32.26 24.32
CA PHE A 64 8.69 -33.06 24.62
C PHE A 64 8.28 -34.40 25.22
N GLU A 65 8.89 -35.49 24.73
CA GLU A 65 8.59 -36.87 25.17
C GLU A 65 9.71 -37.47 26.05
N SER A 66 10.75 -36.69 26.39
CA SER A 66 11.87 -37.16 27.23
C SER A 66 11.40 -37.43 28.66
N SER A 67 11.71 -38.63 29.17
CA SER A 67 11.41 -39.06 30.54
C SER A 67 12.42 -38.58 31.58
N SER A 68 13.28 -37.62 31.23
CA SER A 68 14.21 -37.01 32.17
C SER A 68 13.44 -36.30 33.29
N HIS A 69 13.76 -36.70 34.52
CA HIS A 69 13.25 -36.08 35.74
C HIS A 69 14.25 -35.09 36.35
N LEU A 70 15.42 -34.93 35.73
CA LEU A 70 16.47 -34.02 36.16
C LEU A 70 16.42 -32.74 35.33
N PRO A 71 16.80 -31.59 35.91
CA PRO A 71 16.89 -30.34 35.17
C PRO A 71 17.87 -30.47 34.00
N GLU A 72 17.37 -30.22 32.78
CA GLU A 72 18.17 -30.24 31.56
C GLU A 72 17.92 -29.00 30.71
N THR A 73 18.83 -28.76 29.76
CA THR A 73 18.67 -27.72 28.73
C THR A 73 18.15 -28.38 27.47
N VAL A 74 17.02 -27.90 26.97
CA VAL A 74 16.39 -28.42 25.75
C VAL A 74 16.14 -27.29 24.76
N SER A 75 16.00 -27.65 23.49
CA SER A 75 15.75 -26.70 22.40
C SER A 75 14.58 -27.13 21.55
N SER A 76 13.69 -26.19 21.24
CA SER A 76 12.64 -26.33 20.22
C SER A 76 13.09 -25.64 18.93
N PHE A 77 12.77 -26.21 17.77
CA PHE A 77 13.18 -25.65 16.47
C PHE A 77 11.97 -25.28 15.60
N LEU A 78 11.93 -24.02 15.15
CA LEU A 78 10.92 -23.52 14.22
C LEU A 78 11.54 -23.30 12.83
N ASN A 79 11.03 -24.01 11.83
CA ASN A 79 11.36 -23.75 10.43
C ASN A 79 10.32 -22.82 9.81
N MET A 80 10.77 -21.67 9.30
CA MET A 80 9.88 -20.62 8.81
C MET A 80 10.45 -19.91 7.58
N THR A 81 9.61 -19.71 6.58
CA THR A 81 9.93 -18.87 5.42
C THR A 81 9.61 -17.41 5.74
N ALA A 82 10.58 -16.51 5.55
CA ALA A 82 10.37 -15.10 5.82
C ALA A 82 9.41 -14.48 4.78
N ASN A 83 8.46 -13.68 5.25
CA ASN A 83 7.47 -12.97 4.44
C ASN A 83 7.52 -11.49 4.81
N ARG A 84 7.33 -10.58 3.84
CA ARG A 84 7.25 -9.14 4.11
C ARG A 84 6.20 -8.76 5.16
N SER A 85 5.13 -9.54 5.30
CA SER A 85 4.10 -9.32 6.32
C SER A 85 4.63 -9.50 7.76
N HIS A 86 5.73 -10.26 7.91
CA HIS A 86 6.40 -10.46 9.18
C HIS A 86 7.38 -9.33 9.54
N ASP A 87 7.66 -8.38 8.63
CA ASP A 87 8.54 -7.25 8.94
C ASP A 87 8.00 -6.47 10.14
N ARG A 88 8.89 -6.15 11.09
CA ARG A 88 8.61 -5.45 12.36
C ARG A 88 7.66 -6.19 13.30
N SER A 89 7.24 -7.41 12.97
CA SER A 89 6.45 -8.29 13.84
C SER A 89 7.28 -8.74 15.05
N LYS A 90 6.62 -8.99 16.17
CA LYS A 90 7.26 -9.57 17.35
C LYS A 90 7.14 -11.09 17.31
N ILE A 91 8.27 -11.77 17.52
CA ILE A 91 8.36 -13.22 17.69
C ILE A 91 8.84 -13.54 19.11
N TRP A 92 8.27 -14.58 19.71
CA TRP A 92 8.74 -15.15 20.96
C TRP A 92 8.28 -16.60 21.08
N CYS A 93 8.86 -17.32 22.04
CA CYS A 93 8.46 -18.67 22.40
C CYS A 93 8.10 -18.68 23.87
N GLU A 94 7.16 -19.53 24.26
CA GLU A 94 6.75 -19.72 25.65
C GLU A 94 6.92 -21.18 26.03
N ALA A 95 7.68 -21.42 27.09
CA ALA A 95 7.77 -22.72 27.72
C ALA A 95 6.55 -22.89 28.64
N LYS A 96 5.70 -23.86 28.31
CA LYS A 96 4.54 -24.27 29.10
C LYS A 96 4.88 -25.55 29.83
N LEU A 97 4.96 -25.47 31.15
CA LEU A 97 5.23 -26.62 31.99
C LEU A 97 3.97 -26.96 32.80
N ASP A 98 3.41 -28.12 32.51
CA ASP A 98 2.15 -28.55 33.12
C ASP A 98 2.41 -29.46 34.33
N PHE A 99 2.41 -28.87 35.53
CA PHE A 99 2.68 -29.60 36.76
C PHE A 99 1.47 -30.32 37.34
N ARG A 100 0.28 -30.09 36.80
CA ARG A 100 -0.95 -30.20 37.59
C ARG A 100 -1.39 -31.63 37.94
N PRO A 101 -1.87 -31.85 39.18
CA PRO A 101 -3.14 -32.54 39.42
C PRO A 101 -4.31 -31.59 39.07
N GLU A 102 -5.42 -32.11 38.52
CA GLU A 102 -6.54 -31.36 37.92
C GLU A 102 -6.94 -30.05 38.68
N GLY A 103 -6.74 -28.87 38.07
CA GLY A 103 -7.40 -27.62 38.51
C GLY A 103 -6.57 -26.30 38.55
N GLU A 104 -5.25 -26.32 38.69
CA GLU A 104 -4.40 -25.10 38.80
C GLU A 104 -4.16 -24.34 37.46
N SER A 105 -3.28 -23.34 37.36
CA SER A 105 -2.66 -22.69 36.16
C SER A 105 -1.56 -23.55 35.48
N PRO A 106 -1.24 -23.60 34.17
CA PRO A 106 0.06 -24.14 33.75
C PRO A 106 1.11 -23.05 33.96
N VAL A 107 2.35 -23.40 34.29
CA VAL A 107 3.41 -22.39 34.42
C VAL A 107 3.86 -22.01 33.01
N LEU A 108 3.72 -20.73 32.68
CA LEU A 108 4.14 -20.16 31.40
C LEU A 108 5.38 -19.28 31.62
N THR A 109 6.45 -19.57 30.88
CA THR A 109 7.70 -18.80 30.91
C THR A 109 8.02 -18.31 29.50
N PRO A 110 7.76 -17.03 29.19
CA PRO A 110 8.03 -16.47 27.87
C PRO A 110 9.50 -16.10 27.68
N SER A 111 9.97 -16.18 26.43
CA SER A 111 11.22 -15.56 26.02
C SER A 111 11.08 -14.04 25.92
N VAL A 112 12.22 -13.36 25.73
CA VAL A 112 12.22 -11.96 25.33
C VAL A 112 11.56 -11.81 23.95
N LEU A 113 10.75 -10.76 23.79
CA LEU A 113 10.13 -10.40 22.51
C LEU A 113 11.19 -9.90 21.54
N HIS A 114 11.36 -10.59 20.41
CA HIS A 114 12.27 -10.15 19.36
C HIS A 114 11.51 -9.50 18.19
N ARG A 115 11.99 -8.36 17.71
CA ARG A 115 11.40 -7.70 16.53
C ARG A 115 12.07 -8.21 15.27
N LEU A 116 11.32 -8.88 14.41
CA LEU A 116 11.81 -9.36 13.13
C LEU A 116 12.12 -8.18 12.19
N THR A 117 13.21 -8.31 11.44
CA THR A 117 13.57 -7.43 10.32
C THR A 117 13.58 -8.28 9.06
N VAL A 118 12.66 -8.04 8.14
CA VAL A 118 12.57 -8.78 6.88
C VAL A 118 12.90 -7.84 5.73
N LEU A 119 13.93 -8.20 4.96
CA LEU A 119 14.38 -7.50 3.77
C LEU A 119 13.60 -8.01 2.56
N TYR A 120 12.99 -7.10 1.81
CA TYR A 120 12.20 -7.38 0.61
C TYR A 120 12.30 -6.27 -0.43
N ALA A 121 12.13 -6.64 -1.69
CA ALA A 121 12.18 -5.70 -2.82
C ALA A 121 11.02 -4.70 -2.76
N PRO A 122 11.18 -3.48 -3.33
CA PRO A 122 10.14 -2.47 -3.26
C PRO A 122 8.91 -2.86 -4.09
N VAL A 123 7.72 -2.48 -3.60
CA VAL A 123 6.45 -2.62 -4.33
C VAL A 123 5.72 -1.29 -4.32
N CYS A 124 5.44 -0.78 -5.52
CA CYS A 124 4.70 0.46 -5.74
C CYS A 124 3.22 0.30 -5.37
N SER A 125 2.59 1.42 -5.00
CA SER A 125 1.15 1.50 -4.84
C SER A 125 0.42 1.16 -6.14
N GLU A 126 -0.67 0.39 -6.03
CA GLU A 126 -1.55 0.11 -7.15
C GLU A 126 -2.23 1.39 -7.67
N PRO A 127 -2.49 1.48 -8.99
CA PRO A 127 -2.17 0.49 -10.02
C PRO A 127 -0.69 0.50 -10.42
N ALA A 128 -0.20 -0.61 -10.98
CA ALA A 128 1.19 -0.74 -11.44
C ALA A 128 1.54 0.25 -12.57
N ASN A 129 0.57 0.52 -13.44
CA ASN A 129 0.62 1.54 -14.48
C ASN A 129 -0.64 2.41 -14.39
N GLU A 130 -0.49 3.71 -14.58
CA GLU A 130 -1.58 4.66 -14.43
C GLU A 130 -1.71 5.56 -15.66
N THR A 131 -2.88 5.57 -16.29
CA THR A 131 -3.18 6.50 -17.38
C THR A 131 -4.01 7.65 -16.82
N LEU A 132 -3.51 8.88 -16.98
CA LEU A 132 -4.12 10.09 -16.45
C LEU A 132 -4.43 11.07 -17.57
N LYS A 133 -5.64 11.63 -17.57
CA LYS A 133 -5.99 12.74 -18.44
C LYS A 133 -5.48 14.05 -17.85
N ILE A 134 -4.76 14.83 -18.65
CA ILE A 134 -4.23 16.13 -18.26
C ILE A 134 -5.42 17.09 -18.07
N PRO A 135 -5.61 17.67 -16.87
CA PRO A 135 -6.69 18.60 -16.63
C PRO A 135 -6.46 19.93 -17.38
N PRO A 136 -7.49 20.76 -17.56
CA PRO A 136 -7.35 22.08 -18.18
C PRO A 136 -6.34 23.01 -17.47
N SER A 137 -6.07 22.77 -16.17
CA SER A 137 -5.05 23.48 -15.40
C SER A 137 -3.62 23.09 -15.77
N GLY A 138 -3.42 21.97 -16.46
CA GLY A 138 -2.10 21.41 -16.78
C GLY A 138 -1.35 20.81 -15.59
N ASN A 139 -1.94 20.84 -14.38
CA ASN A 139 -1.30 20.37 -13.16
C ASN A 139 -1.61 18.89 -12.91
N VAL A 140 -0.58 18.06 -12.82
CA VAL A 140 -0.72 16.61 -12.63
C VAL A 140 0.14 16.15 -11.46
N THR A 141 -0.40 15.28 -10.62
CA THR A 141 0.34 14.66 -9.51
C THR A 141 0.52 13.17 -9.79
N LEU A 142 1.78 12.72 -9.78
CA LEU A 142 2.19 11.33 -10.00
C LEU A 142 2.61 10.71 -8.68
N ASN A 143 1.87 9.70 -8.21
CA ASN A 143 2.13 9.01 -6.95
C ASN A 143 2.83 7.67 -7.20
N CYS A 144 4.14 7.64 -6.95
CA CYS A 144 4.98 6.45 -7.06
C CYS A 144 5.33 5.85 -5.70
N SER A 145 4.59 6.17 -4.64
CA SER A 145 4.87 5.65 -3.29
C SER A 145 5.03 4.14 -3.28
N ALA A 146 6.12 3.66 -2.70
CA ALA A 146 6.42 2.23 -2.60
C ALA A 146 6.77 1.81 -1.17
N ILE A 147 6.37 0.59 -0.82
CA ILE A 147 6.81 -0.10 0.39
C ILE A 147 8.03 -0.95 0.08
N GLY A 148 9.03 -0.96 0.95
CA GLY A 148 10.26 -1.74 0.76
C GLY A 148 11.15 -1.69 1.99
N ASN A 149 11.88 -2.77 2.25
CA ASN A 149 12.89 -2.83 3.31
C ASN A 149 14.20 -3.42 2.76
N PRO A 150 15.32 -2.69 2.72
CA PRO A 150 15.52 -1.32 3.22
C PRO A 150 14.68 -0.25 2.50
N LYS A 151 14.59 0.94 3.10
CA LYS A 151 13.84 2.09 2.53
C LYS A 151 14.30 2.32 1.07
N PRO A 152 13.36 2.38 0.11
CA PRO A 152 13.73 2.49 -1.29
C PRO A 152 14.17 3.90 -1.71
N SER A 153 14.99 3.95 -2.75
CA SER A 153 15.35 5.16 -3.52
C SER A 153 14.53 5.26 -4.80
N TYR A 154 14.32 6.49 -5.26
CA TYR A 154 13.48 6.81 -6.42
C TYR A 154 14.30 7.51 -7.50
N ASP A 155 14.18 7.05 -8.74
CA ASP A 155 14.76 7.63 -9.93
C ASP A 155 13.66 7.91 -10.96
N TRP A 156 13.51 9.16 -11.38
CA TRP A 156 12.45 9.60 -12.29
C TRP A 156 13.01 9.89 -13.67
N ARG A 157 12.34 9.36 -14.68
CA ARG A 157 12.59 9.68 -16.08
C ARG A 157 11.36 10.32 -16.68
N TYR A 158 11.59 11.49 -17.26
CA TYR A 158 10.57 12.32 -17.87
C TYR A 158 10.74 12.32 -19.41
N PRO A 159 9.71 12.72 -20.17
CA PRO A 159 9.83 12.94 -21.61
C PRO A 159 10.92 13.98 -21.94
N GLN A 160 11.59 13.84 -23.09
CA GLN A 160 12.76 14.67 -23.48
C GLN A 160 12.46 16.18 -23.61
N ASN A 161 11.19 16.57 -23.73
CA ASN A 161 10.76 17.97 -23.86
C ASN A 161 9.93 18.40 -22.65
N LEU A 162 10.57 18.94 -21.61
CA LEU A 162 9.91 19.60 -20.47
C LEU A 162 10.09 21.14 -20.48
N PRO A 163 9.88 21.87 -21.60
CA PRO A 163 10.02 23.32 -21.56
C PRO A 163 8.92 23.91 -20.68
N ASN A 164 9.31 24.63 -19.62
CA ASN A 164 8.45 25.33 -18.66
C ASN A 164 7.66 24.45 -17.67
N THR A 165 7.96 23.15 -17.57
CA THR A 165 7.33 22.29 -16.56
C THR A 165 8.03 22.46 -15.20
N ALA A 166 7.31 22.96 -14.19
CA ALA A 166 7.79 22.97 -12.81
C ALA A 166 7.53 21.61 -12.15
N ILE A 167 8.54 21.03 -11.50
CA ILE A 167 8.45 19.74 -10.80
C ILE A 167 8.66 20.00 -9.31
N ASN A 168 7.63 19.71 -8.51
CA ASN A 168 7.61 19.89 -7.06
C ASN A 168 7.24 18.59 -6.36
N GLY A 169 7.40 18.54 -5.03
CA GLY A 169 7.01 17.41 -4.19
C GLY A 169 8.18 16.52 -3.74
N ASP A 170 7.85 15.46 -3.02
CA ASP A 170 8.83 14.47 -2.52
C ASP A 170 9.33 13.54 -3.65
N HIS A 171 10.39 12.78 -3.38
CA HIS A 171 10.91 11.79 -4.30
C HIS A 171 9.89 10.71 -4.67
N SER A 172 8.96 10.39 -3.77
CA SER A 172 7.88 9.42 -3.99
C SER A 172 6.67 10.00 -4.76
N ILE A 173 6.44 11.31 -4.67
CA ILE A 173 5.26 11.98 -5.25
C ILE A 173 5.70 13.26 -5.96
N ARG A 174 5.48 13.30 -7.27
CA ARG A 174 5.85 14.45 -8.11
C ARG A 174 4.62 15.18 -8.60
N THR A 175 4.57 16.49 -8.37
CA THR A 175 3.56 17.38 -8.95
C THR A 175 4.20 18.19 -10.07
N LEU A 176 3.65 18.06 -11.26
CA LEU A 176 4.10 18.72 -12.48
C LEU A 176 3.11 19.81 -12.88
N THR A 177 3.60 21.01 -13.17
CA THR A 177 2.81 22.13 -13.69
C THR A 177 3.01 22.23 -15.20
N PHE A 178 1.92 22.33 -15.97
CA PHE A 178 1.95 22.28 -17.43
C PHE A 178 2.65 21.01 -17.96
N ALA A 179 2.25 19.84 -17.43
CA ALA A 179 2.83 18.56 -17.80
C ALA A 179 2.51 18.22 -19.27
N PRO A 180 3.50 17.99 -20.14
CA PRO A 180 3.24 17.52 -21.49
C PRO A 180 2.72 16.08 -21.49
N GLN A 181 1.99 15.72 -22.56
CA GLN A 181 1.65 14.34 -22.86
C GLN A 181 2.93 13.50 -23.00
N GLY A 182 2.88 12.28 -22.49
CA GLY A 182 3.98 11.34 -22.61
C GLY A 182 4.01 10.30 -21.49
N VAL A 183 5.08 9.51 -21.50
CA VAL A 183 5.31 8.46 -20.51
C VAL A 183 6.31 8.95 -19.47
N TYR A 184 5.86 8.95 -18.22
CA TYR A 184 6.66 9.29 -17.05
C TYR A 184 6.99 8.00 -16.32
N THR A 185 8.28 7.76 -16.10
CA THR A 185 8.76 6.50 -15.53
C THR A 185 9.35 6.76 -14.16
N CYS A 186 8.89 6.02 -13.17
CA CYS A 186 9.46 6.04 -11.84
C CYS A 186 10.08 4.66 -11.55
N ASN A 187 11.41 4.64 -11.42
CA ASN A 187 12.15 3.46 -11.02
C ASN A 187 12.43 3.53 -9.51
N VAL A 188 11.96 2.53 -8.78
CA VAL A 188 12.08 2.44 -7.33
C VAL A 188 12.95 1.24 -6.98
N SER A 189 14.00 1.45 -6.20
CA SER A 189 14.98 0.38 -5.93
C SER A 189 15.48 0.38 -4.48
N ASN A 190 15.85 -0.79 -4.01
CA ASN A 190 16.63 -0.98 -2.78
C ASN A 190 17.64 -2.14 -2.99
N SER A 191 18.36 -2.52 -1.94
CA SER A 191 19.37 -3.59 -2.02
C SER A 191 18.79 -4.98 -2.32
N GLN A 192 17.46 -5.17 -2.25
CA GLN A 192 16.79 -6.44 -2.51
C GLN A 192 16.20 -6.52 -3.93
N GLY A 193 16.07 -5.39 -4.64
CA GLY A 193 15.54 -5.39 -6.00
C GLY A 193 15.04 -4.02 -6.45
N ASN A 194 14.34 -4.00 -7.58
CA ASN A 194 13.72 -2.80 -8.13
C ASN A 194 12.30 -3.08 -8.65
N THR A 195 11.54 -2.02 -8.85
CA THR A 195 10.23 -2.01 -9.49
C THR A 195 10.07 -0.72 -10.28
N ILE A 196 9.25 -0.74 -11.32
CA ILE A 196 9.04 0.40 -12.20
C ILE A 196 7.55 0.66 -12.30
N LYS A 197 7.14 1.91 -12.08
CA LYS A 197 5.78 2.40 -12.28
C LYS A 197 5.75 3.37 -13.44
N TYR A 198 4.82 3.15 -14.37
CA TYR A 198 4.62 4.00 -15.54
C TYR A 198 3.37 4.88 -15.36
N PHE A 199 3.50 6.16 -15.66
CA PHE A 199 2.37 7.08 -15.79
C PHE A 199 2.25 7.54 -17.24
N ILE A 200 1.09 7.36 -17.84
CA ILE A 200 0.79 7.75 -19.22
C ILE A 200 -0.12 8.96 -19.15
N LEU A 201 0.40 10.13 -19.52
CA LEU A 201 -0.39 11.36 -19.55
C LEU A 201 -0.98 11.57 -20.93
N GLU A 202 -2.29 11.70 -21.02
CA GLU A 202 -3.04 11.94 -22.26
C GLU A 202 -3.78 13.27 -22.17
N GLU A 203 -3.97 13.97 -23.29
CA GLU A 203 -4.81 15.17 -23.30
C GLU A 203 -6.27 14.81 -22.97
N ALA A 204 -6.95 15.65 -22.19
CA ALA A 204 -8.38 15.49 -22.00
C ALA A 204 -9.10 15.70 -23.34
N GLU A 205 -10.06 14.83 -23.67
CA GLU A 205 -10.90 14.99 -24.85
C GLU A 205 -11.62 16.33 -24.79
N ARG A 206 -11.33 17.19 -25.77
CA ARG A 206 -11.99 18.49 -25.88
C ARG A 206 -13.48 18.26 -26.16
N ASP A 207 -14.34 18.71 -25.26
CA ASP A 207 -15.79 18.58 -25.42
C ASP A 207 -16.25 19.39 -26.65
N ARG A 208 -16.53 18.67 -27.74
CA ARG A 208 -16.99 19.22 -29.03
C ARG A 208 -18.46 19.62 -29.01
N THR A 209 -19.21 19.30 -27.96
CA THR A 209 -20.64 19.63 -27.87
C THR A 209 -20.85 21.13 -27.79
N THR A 210 -20.03 21.86 -27.03
CA THR A 210 -20.12 23.33 -26.92
C THR A 210 -19.83 24.00 -28.27
N PHE A 211 -18.85 23.49 -29.01
CA PHE A 211 -18.53 23.99 -30.36
C PHE A 211 -19.68 23.69 -31.34
N GLY A 212 -20.26 22.49 -31.28
CA GLY A 212 -21.42 22.11 -32.08
C GLY A 212 -22.66 22.96 -31.81
N ILE A 213 -22.96 23.25 -30.54
CA ILE A 213 -24.08 24.10 -30.13
C ILE A 213 -23.87 25.54 -30.63
N LEU A 214 -22.68 26.11 -30.43
CA LEU A 214 -22.37 27.46 -30.89
C LEU A 214 -22.52 27.58 -32.42
N LEU A 215 -21.96 26.62 -33.17
CA LEU A 215 -22.06 26.60 -34.62
C LEU A 215 -23.53 26.48 -35.08
N GLY A 216 -24.31 25.61 -34.43
CA GLY A 216 -25.74 25.44 -34.71
C GLY A 216 -26.55 26.71 -34.45
N VAL A 217 -26.26 27.44 -33.37
CA VAL A 217 -26.91 28.72 -33.05
C VAL A 217 -26.55 29.80 -34.08
N PHE A 218 -25.30 29.91 -34.49
CA PHE A 218 -24.91 30.89 -35.52
C PHE A 218 -25.55 30.60 -36.88
N LEU A 219 -25.63 29.32 -37.28
CA LEU A 219 -26.28 28.93 -38.52
C LEU A 219 -27.79 29.19 -38.49
N SER A 220 -28.46 28.91 -37.37
CA SER A 220 -29.90 29.17 -37.24
C SER A 220 -30.22 30.68 -37.23
N LEU A 221 -29.43 31.48 -36.51
CA LEU A 221 -29.58 32.93 -36.49
C LEU A 221 -29.31 33.55 -37.87
N GLY A 222 -28.26 33.09 -38.57
CA GLY A 222 -27.96 33.53 -39.93
C GLY A 222 -29.09 33.21 -40.92
N ALA A 223 -29.66 32.01 -40.84
CA ALA A 223 -30.81 31.62 -41.66
C ALA A 223 -32.04 32.49 -41.39
N LEU A 224 -32.33 32.81 -40.11
CA LEU A 224 -33.44 33.70 -39.73
C LEU A 224 -33.25 35.12 -40.25
N ILE A 225 -32.03 35.66 -40.19
CA ILE A 225 -31.71 36.99 -40.72
C ILE A 225 -31.89 37.01 -42.25
N ILE A 226 -31.45 35.97 -42.97
CA ILE A 226 -31.62 35.87 -44.41
C ILE A 226 -33.11 35.76 -44.78
N LEU A 227 -33.87 34.93 -44.07
CA LEU A 227 -35.32 34.81 -44.29
C LEU A 227 -36.05 36.12 -44.01
N GLY A 228 -35.73 36.77 -42.89
CA GLY A 228 -36.27 38.08 -42.53
C GLY A 228 -35.91 39.13 -43.58
N GLY A 229 -34.65 39.17 -44.04
CA GLY A 229 -34.23 40.03 -45.13
C GLY A 229 -35.01 39.78 -46.42
N ALA A 230 -35.19 38.52 -46.82
CA ALA A 230 -35.96 38.17 -48.02
C ALA A 230 -37.46 38.53 -47.91
N LEU A 231 -38.05 38.44 -46.71
CA LEU A 231 -39.45 38.79 -46.47
C LEU A 231 -39.69 40.31 -46.36
N PHE A 232 -38.76 41.05 -45.76
CA PHE A 232 -38.90 42.50 -45.52
C PHE A 232 -38.29 43.38 -46.61
N LEU A 233 -37.33 42.88 -47.41
CA LEU A 233 -36.79 43.60 -48.56
C LEU A 233 -37.68 43.35 -49.79
N THR A 234 -38.63 44.25 -50.02
CA THR A 234 -39.33 44.31 -51.31
C THR A 234 -38.38 44.78 -52.42
N ARG A 235 -38.69 44.41 -53.67
CA ARG A 235 -37.89 44.66 -54.90
C ARG A 235 -37.50 46.13 -55.14
N SER A 236 -38.04 47.07 -54.35
CA SER A 236 -37.84 48.52 -54.39
C SER A 236 -37.01 49.11 -53.23
N GLY A 237 -36.51 48.30 -52.28
CA GLY A 237 -35.51 48.73 -51.29
C GLY A 237 -36.01 49.57 -50.11
N THR A 238 -37.32 49.61 -49.82
CA THR A 238 -37.89 50.38 -48.69
C THR A 238 -38.47 49.48 -47.60
N PHE A 239 -38.04 49.69 -46.35
CA PHE A 239 -38.54 48.97 -45.16
C PHE A 239 -40.00 49.34 -44.86
N SER A 240 -40.87 48.35 -44.71
CA SER A 240 -42.27 48.57 -44.30
C SER A 240 -42.37 48.69 -42.77
N PHE A 241 -42.59 49.92 -42.28
CA PHE A 241 -43.07 50.14 -40.92
C PHE A 241 -44.60 50.11 -40.92
N ILE A 242 -45.19 49.26 -40.08
CA ILE A 242 -46.64 49.27 -39.81
C ILE A 242 -46.97 50.62 -39.15
N LYS A 243 -47.73 51.48 -39.85
CA LYS A 243 -48.30 52.70 -39.25
C LYS A 243 -49.41 52.32 -38.28
N CYS A 244 -49.34 52.82 -37.04
CA CYS A 244 -50.48 52.79 -36.11
C CYS A 244 -51.67 53.58 -36.69
N PRO A 245 -52.93 53.16 -36.47
CA PRO A 245 -54.09 53.90 -36.92
C PRO A 245 -54.24 55.18 -36.08
N GLN A 246 -54.31 56.34 -36.74
CA GLN A 246 -54.82 57.54 -36.12
C GLN A 246 -56.35 57.46 -36.09
N GLU A 247 -56.90 57.45 -34.88
CA GLU A 247 -58.30 57.75 -34.62
C GLU A 247 -58.48 59.28 -34.63
N SER A 248 -59.43 59.76 -35.43
CA SER A 248 -59.84 61.17 -35.45
C SER A 248 -61.33 61.25 -35.84
N PRO A 249 -62.05 62.33 -35.47
CA PRO A 249 -63.25 62.22 -34.66
C PRO A 249 -64.59 62.38 -35.41
N SER A 250 -65.65 62.13 -34.63
CA SER A 250 -67.11 62.20 -34.79
C SER A 250 -67.78 63.33 -35.60
N ILE A 251 -69.10 63.12 -35.85
CA ILE A 251 -70.23 64.06 -36.14
C ILE A 251 -70.76 63.88 -37.60
N ILE A 252 -72.04 63.58 -37.93
CA ILE A 252 -73.41 63.79 -37.38
C ILE A 252 -74.22 62.50 -37.53
#